data_AF-A0A6L9GEG5-F1
#
_entry.id   AF-A0A6L9GEG5-F1
#
_cell.length_a   1.000
_cell.length_b   1.000
_cell.length_c   1.000
_cell.angle_alpha   90.00
_cell.angle_beta   90.00
_cell.angle_gamma   90.00
#
_symmetry.space_group_name_H-M   'P 1'
#
loop_
_entity.id
_entity.type
_entity.pdbx_description
1 polymer ?
#
loop_
_entity_poly.entity_id
_entity_poly.type
_entity_poly.pdbx_seq_one_letter_code
_entity_poly.pdbx_strand_id
1 'polypeptide(L)'
;MLPVARSYPVHVDDLLLVGWAIRSDAILVQAGGLGESVHVDIHGKHVEPATIRYVGRELKGWEPWTLLLLETGTLHVGHDAFPPGFQGLDPDDDLRESPWCRMFPWLPGC
;
A
#
# COMPACT_ATOMS: atom_id res chain seq x y z
N MET A 1 18.72 -6.85 1.76
CA MET A 1 17.84 -6.56 0.61
C MET A 1 16.43 -6.48 1.15
N LEU A 2 15.70 -5.39 0.86
CA LEU A 2 14.35 -5.22 1.39
C LEU A 2 13.37 -6.21 0.71
N PRO A 3 12.39 -6.74 1.43
CA PRO A 3 11.36 -7.59 0.84
C PRO A 3 10.56 -6.85 -0.24
N VAL A 4 10.44 -7.43 -1.42
CA VAL A 4 9.71 -6.81 -2.54
C VAL A 4 8.22 -7.15 -2.44
N ALA A 5 7.38 -6.12 -2.52
CA ALA A 5 5.94 -6.25 -2.45
C ALA A 5 5.39 -6.95 -3.69
N ARG A 6 4.47 -7.89 -3.46
CA ARG A 6 3.69 -8.53 -4.53
C ARG A 6 2.69 -7.53 -5.11
N SER A 7 2.52 -7.54 -6.42
CA SER A 7 1.51 -6.74 -7.10
C SER A 7 0.13 -7.41 -7.08
N TYR A 8 -0.90 -6.58 -7.00
CA TYR A 8 -2.31 -6.93 -7.12
C TYR A 8 -3.00 -6.00 -8.12
N PRO A 9 -3.96 -6.49 -8.91
CA PRO A 9 -4.79 -5.65 -9.77
C PRO A 9 -5.73 -4.82 -8.90
N VAL A 10 -5.77 -3.51 -9.14
CA VAL A 10 -6.68 -2.57 -8.48
C VAL A 10 -7.57 -1.95 -9.53
N HIS A 11 -8.86 -2.17 -9.41
CA HIS A 11 -9.87 -1.66 -10.33
C HIS A 11 -10.49 -0.39 -9.75
N VAL A 12 -10.60 0.65 -10.57
CA VAL A 12 -11.18 1.94 -10.21
C VAL A 12 -12.05 2.39 -11.37
N ASP A 13 -13.37 2.22 -11.23
CA ASP A 13 -14.30 2.36 -12.35
C ASP A 13 -13.85 1.50 -13.55
N ASP A 14 -13.57 2.11 -14.71
CA ASP A 14 -13.09 1.43 -15.91
C ASP A 14 -11.54 1.32 -15.99
N LEU A 15 -10.82 1.80 -14.96
CA LEU A 15 -9.36 1.81 -14.93
C LEU A 15 -8.81 0.60 -14.18
N LEU A 16 -7.70 0.05 -14.70
CA LEU A 16 -6.90 -0.97 -14.04
C LEU A 16 -5.54 -0.37 -13.64
N LEU A 17 -5.30 -0.35 -12.33
CA LEU A 17 -4.07 0.10 -11.70
C LEU A 17 -3.31 -1.08 -11.09
N VAL A 18 -2.05 -0.83 -10.75
CA VAL A 18 -1.22 -1.77 -9.99
C VAL A 18 -1.16 -1.31 -8.55
N GLY A 19 -1.58 -2.18 -7.64
CA GLY A 19 -1.34 -2.04 -6.21
C GLY A 19 -0.21 -2.95 -5.73
N TRP A 20 0.48 -2.57 -4.67
CA TRP A 20 1.52 -3.36 -4.02
C TRP A 20 1.10 -3.70 -2.60
N ALA A 21 1.09 -4.99 -2.25
CA ALA A 21 0.81 -5.42 -0.89
C ALA A 21 2.03 -5.14 0.00
N ILE A 22 1.94 -4.07 0.80
CA ILE A 22 3.04 -3.61 1.66
C ILE A 22 2.99 -4.24 3.05
N ARG A 23 1.80 -4.71 3.47
CA ARG A 23 1.52 -5.42 4.74
C ARG A 23 0.42 -6.46 4.52
N SER A 24 0.12 -7.26 5.54
CA SER A 24 -0.96 -8.27 5.51
C SER A 24 -2.38 -7.67 5.37
N ASP A 25 -2.51 -6.37 5.62
CA ASP A 25 -3.75 -5.61 5.68
C ASP A 25 -3.76 -4.37 4.78
N ALA A 26 -2.70 -4.10 4.01
CA ALA A 26 -2.58 -2.85 3.27
C ALA A 26 -1.98 -3.03 1.86
N ILE A 27 -2.64 -2.42 0.89
CA ILE A 27 -2.14 -2.24 -0.48
C ILE A 27 -1.85 -0.77 -0.72
N LEU A 28 -0.70 -0.49 -1.32
CA LEU A 28 -0.30 0.83 -1.76
C LEU A 28 -0.50 0.98 -3.27
N VAL A 29 -1.05 2.10 -3.73
CA VAL A 29 -1.28 2.41 -5.14
C VAL A 29 -0.66 3.77 -5.44
N GLN A 30 0.10 3.88 -6.53
CA GLN A 30 0.69 5.14 -6.97
C GLN A 30 -0.32 5.95 -7.79
N ALA A 31 -1.38 6.38 -7.13
CA ALA A 31 -2.40 7.25 -7.69
C ALA A 31 -3.03 8.09 -6.59
N GLY A 32 -3.56 9.26 -6.94
CA GLY A 32 -4.32 10.13 -6.05
C GLY A 32 -5.79 10.16 -6.44
N GLY A 33 -6.65 10.57 -5.51
CA GLY A 33 -8.08 10.78 -5.79
C GLY A 33 -8.87 9.51 -6.06
N LEU A 34 -8.41 8.34 -5.58
CA LEU A 34 -9.18 7.12 -5.68
C LEU A 34 -10.44 7.22 -4.81
N GLY A 35 -11.60 6.96 -5.40
CA GLY A 35 -12.93 7.11 -4.79
C GLY A 35 -13.51 5.81 -4.22
N GLU A 36 -14.84 5.78 -4.05
CA GLU A 36 -15.55 4.65 -3.41
C GLU A 36 -15.66 3.39 -4.30
N SER A 37 -15.55 3.52 -5.62
CA SER A 37 -15.67 2.38 -6.57
C SER A 37 -14.42 1.48 -6.65
N VAL A 38 -13.49 1.58 -5.70
CA VAL A 38 -12.20 0.85 -5.75
C VAL A 38 -12.38 -0.57 -5.23
N HIS A 39 -11.90 -1.56 -5.99
CA HIS A 39 -11.74 -2.92 -5.49
C HIS A 39 -10.41 -3.53 -5.93
N VAL A 40 -9.99 -4.54 -5.19
CA VAL A 40 -8.75 -5.29 -5.44
C VAL A 40 -9.09 -6.73 -5.76
N ASP A 41 -8.49 -7.26 -6.81
CA ASP A 41 -8.63 -8.66 -7.19
C ASP A 41 -7.62 -9.53 -6.46
N ILE A 42 -8.10 -10.29 -5.49
CA ILE A 42 -7.28 -11.13 -4.62
C ILE A 42 -7.73 -12.58 -4.78
N HIS A 43 -6.87 -13.42 -5.38
CA HIS A 43 -7.17 -14.83 -5.64
C HIS A 43 -8.49 -15.05 -6.43
N GLY A 44 -8.79 -14.14 -7.37
CA GLY A 44 -10.00 -14.19 -8.19
C GLY A 44 -11.28 -13.73 -7.47
N LYS A 45 -11.15 -13.10 -6.30
CA LYS A 45 -12.26 -12.45 -5.59
C LYS A 45 -12.09 -10.94 -5.61
N HIS A 46 -13.18 -10.23 -5.80
CA HIS A 46 -13.25 -8.78 -5.62
C HIS A 46 -13.31 -8.47 -4.12
N VAL A 47 -12.34 -7.69 -3.65
CA VAL A 47 -12.26 -7.24 -2.26
C VAL A 47 -12.33 -5.72 -2.23
N GLU A 48 -13.34 -5.20 -1.56
CA GLU A 48 -13.49 -3.77 -1.31
C GLU A 48 -12.61 -3.35 -0.13
N PRO A 49 -11.82 -2.27 -0.25
CA PRO A 49 -11.09 -1.73 0.88
C PRO A 49 -12.03 -1.19 1.95
N ALA A 50 -11.81 -1.58 3.20
CA ALA A 50 -12.53 -1.03 4.35
C ALA A 50 -12.21 0.46 4.57
N THR A 51 -11.03 0.90 4.13
CA THR A 51 -10.62 2.31 4.22
C THR A 51 -9.68 2.66 3.07
N ILE A 52 -9.94 3.80 2.43
CA ILE A 52 -9.10 4.39 1.39
C ILE A 52 -8.54 5.70 1.92
N ARG A 53 -7.22 5.88 1.83
CA ARG A 53 -6.54 7.08 2.32
C ARG A 53 -5.46 7.54 1.38
N TYR A 54 -5.56 8.80 1.00
CA TYR A 54 -4.61 9.49 0.16
C TYR A 54 -3.49 10.13 1.01
N VAL A 55 -2.25 10.04 0.52
CA VAL A 55 -1.11 10.82 1.03
C VAL A 55 -0.47 11.56 -0.14
N GLY A 56 -0.55 12.90 -0.08
CA GLY A 56 0.01 13.80 -1.09
C GLY A 56 1.35 14.42 -0.72
N ARG A 57 2.01 13.95 0.35
CA ARG A 57 3.31 14.50 0.76
C ARG A 57 4.38 13.96 -0.15
N GLU A 58 5.16 14.86 -0.75
CA GLU A 58 6.26 14.51 -1.66
C GLU A 58 7.40 13.74 -0.94
N LEU A 59 7.47 12.42 -1.10
CA LEU A 59 8.54 11.52 -0.71
C LEU A 59 9.34 11.17 -1.97
N LYS A 60 10.37 11.99 -2.22
CA LYS A 60 11.37 11.75 -3.28
C LYS A 60 10.73 11.57 -4.68
N GLY A 61 9.61 12.25 -4.95
CA GLY A 61 9.02 12.37 -6.29
C GLY A 61 8.20 11.16 -6.75
N TRP A 62 7.70 10.33 -5.82
CA TRP A 62 6.91 9.14 -6.12
C TRP A 62 5.40 9.31 -5.87
N GLU A 63 4.94 10.54 -5.68
CA GLU A 63 3.55 10.90 -5.42
C GLU A 63 2.76 11.01 -6.72
N PRO A 64 1.42 10.85 -6.65
CA PRO A 64 0.60 10.61 -5.45
C PRO A 64 0.52 9.14 -4.97
N TRP A 65 0.29 8.94 -3.67
CA TRP A 65 0.06 7.62 -3.07
C TRP A 65 -1.34 7.49 -2.46
N THR A 66 -1.98 6.35 -2.67
CA THR A 66 -3.20 5.96 -1.97
C THR A 66 -3.03 4.60 -1.31
N LEU A 67 -3.41 4.52 -0.04
CA LEU A 67 -3.44 3.29 0.72
C LEU A 67 -4.86 2.72 0.75
N LEU A 68 -4.97 1.43 0.45
CA LEU A 68 -6.16 0.62 0.54
C LEU A 68 -6.00 -0.31 1.74
N LEU A 69 -6.72 -0.03 2.83
CA LEU A 69 -6.74 -0.88 4.01
C LEU A 69 -7.81 -1.96 3.82
N LEU A 70 -7.39 -3.21 3.93
CA LEU A 70 -8.22 -4.41 3.83
C LEU A 70 -8.42 -5.03 5.21
N GLU A 71 -9.31 -6.00 5.31
CA GLU A 71 -9.39 -6.82 6.52
C GLU A 71 -8.08 -7.60 6.73
N THR A 72 -7.65 -7.69 7.99
CA THR A 72 -6.42 -8.40 8.36
C THR A 72 -6.47 -9.86 7.93
N GLY A 73 -5.41 -10.33 7.28
CA GLY A 73 -5.31 -11.72 6.80
C GLY A 73 -5.80 -11.93 5.37
N THR A 74 -6.32 -10.89 4.71
CA THR A 74 -6.66 -10.93 3.28
C THR A 74 -5.42 -11.13 2.40
N LEU A 75 -4.28 -10.58 2.80
CA LEU A 75 -3.03 -10.65 2.04
C LEU A 75 -2.04 -11.59 2.73
N HIS A 76 -1.36 -12.42 1.92
CA HIS A 76 -0.28 -13.29 2.39
C HIS A 76 1.06 -12.55 2.40
N VAL A 77 1.19 -11.59 3.32
CA VAL A 77 2.40 -10.79 3.53
C VAL A 77 2.86 -10.98 4.97
N GLY A 78 4.04 -11.57 5.17
CA GLY A 78 4.54 -11.94 6.51
C GLY A 78 5.30 -10.84 7.25
N HIS A 79 5.64 -9.74 6.57
CA HIS A 79 6.40 -8.60 7.09
C HIS A 79 6.26 -7.44 6.11
N ASP A 80 6.68 -6.24 6.51
CA ASP A 80 6.69 -5.07 5.63
C ASP A 80 7.43 -5.34 4.32
N ALA A 81 6.76 -5.06 3.21
CA ALA A 81 7.28 -5.22 1.85
C ALA A 81 7.17 -3.92 1.07
N PHE A 82 8.03 -3.76 0.06
CA PHE A 82 8.23 -2.48 -0.61
C PHE A 82 7.96 -2.56 -2.11
N PRO A 83 7.26 -1.57 -2.72
CA PRO A 83 7.12 -1.48 -4.16
C PRO A 83 8.50 -1.56 -4.86
N PRO A 84 8.59 -2.16 -6.07
CA PRO A 84 9.82 -2.17 -6.83
C PRO A 84 10.35 -0.75 -7.04
N GLY A 85 11.64 -0.52 -6.76
CA GLY A 85 12.25 0.81 -6.91
C GLY A 85 11.95 1.79 -5.77
N PHE A 86 11.26 1.38 -4.72
CA PHE A 86 11.06 2.21 -3.53
C PHE A 86 12.40 2.46 -2.81
N GLN A 87 12.85 3.72 -2.82
CA GLN A 87 14.07 4.21 -2.17
C GLN A 87 13.74 5.07 -0.92
N GLY A 88 12.53 4.93 -0.39
CA GLY A 88 12.00 5.78 0.68
C GLY A 88 12.56 5.49 2.07
N LEU A 89 13.42 4.48 2.23
CA LEU A 89 14.09 4.21 3.50
C LEU A 89 15.39 5.01 3.57
N ASP A 90 15.58 5.74 4.66
CA ASP A 90 16.91 6.25 5.00
C ASP A 90 17.75 5.07 5.49
N PRO A 91 18.92 4.78 4.89
CA PRO A 91 19.78 3.69 5.34
C PRO A 91 20.26 3.84 6.79
N ASP A 92 20.21 5.05 7.36
CA ASP A 92 20.62 5.35 8.73
C ASP A 92 19.47 5.25 9.77
N ASP A 93 18.25 4.92 9.35
CA ASP A 93 17.17 4.66 10.30
C ASP A 93 17.41 3.34 11.04
N ASP A 94 17.73 3.41 12.33
CA ASP A 94 17.56 2.31 13.27
C ASP A 94 16.08 1.88 13.24
N LEU A 95 15.75 0.88 12.42
CA LEU A 95 14.38 0.42 12.14
C LEU A 95 13.76 -0.31 13.35
N ARG A 96 13.52 0.40 14.45
CA ARG A 96 12.62 -0.03 15.53
C ARG A 96 11.15 0.07 15.13
N GLU A 97 10.84 0.94 14.17
CA GLU A 97 9.47 1.25 13.74
C GLU A 97 9.33 1.05 12.23
N SER A 98 8.18 0.49 11.82
CA SER A 98 7.85 0.28 10.41
C SER A 98 7.94 1.60 9.63
N PRO A 99 8.64 1.63 8.49
CA PRO A 99 8.62 2.79 7.59
C PRO A 99 7.21 3.18 7.12
N TRP A 100 6.33 2.19 7.03
CA TRP A 100 4.93 2.43 6.69
C TRP A 100 4.17 3.12 7.81
N CYS A 101 4.50 2.87 9.08
CA CYS A 101 3.94 3.65 10.19
C CYS A 101 4.37 5.12 10.14
N ARG A 102 5.61 5.40 9.75
CA ARG A 102 6.07 6.80 9.60
C ARG A 102 5.37 7.53 8.45
N MET A 103 5.09 6.82 7.36
CA MET A 103 4.39 7.38 6.20
C MET A 103 2.87 7.45 6.41
N PHE A 104 2.31 6.49 7.13
CA PHE A 104 0.89 6.31 7.42
C PHE A 104 0.69 6.05 8.92
N PRO A 105 0.81 7.06 9.79
CA PRO A 105 0.80 6.90 11.25
C PRO A 105 -0.53 6.43 11.85
N TRP A 106 -1.57 6.38 11.03
CA TRP A 106 -2.91 5.90 11.39
C TRP A 106 -3.12 4.42 11.03
N LEU A 107 -2.13 3.76 10.43
CA LEU A 107 -2.21 2.32 10.15
C LEU A 107 -2.40 1.53 11.45
N PRO A 108 -3.25 0.50 11.48
CA PRO A 108 -3.40 -0.34 12.66
C PRO A 108 -2.07 -0.95 13.11
N GLY A 109 -1.76 -0.88 14.41
CA GLY A 109 -0.52 -1.45 14.98
C GLY A 109 0.72 -0.56 14.82
N CYS A 110 0.52 0.63 14.22
CA CYS A 110 1.23 1.84 14.60
C CYS A 110 0.47 2.45 15.80
#